data_AF-A0A0M4DTS5-F1
#
_entry.id   AF-A0A0M4DTS5-F1
#
_cell.length_a   1.000
_cell.length_b   1.000
_cell.length_c   1.000
_cell.angle_alpha   90.00
_cell.angle_beta   90.00
_cell.angle_gamma   90.00
#
_symmetry.space_group_name_H-M   'P 1'
#
loop_
_entity.id
_entity.type
_entity.pdbx_description
1 polymer ?
#
loop_
_entity_poly.entity_id
_entity_poly.type
_entity_poly.pdbx_seq_one_letter_code
_entity_poly.pdbx_strand_id
1 'polypeptide(L)'
;MTRTQPTLTTDAFRDRHGDPATWSVAALDSYQVIGDIAPPPPPLLTHREMQAESEAWEASAASQQRLADELAREGHDIAAGIHRRGARDARQHAAAARLGWPYYEAFINGW
;
A
#
# COMPACT_ATOMS: atom_id res chain seq x y z
N MET A 1 -25.73 33.66 26.30
CA MET A 1 -26.66 32.53 26.52
C MET A 1 -25.88 31.24 26.44
N THR A 2 -25.52 30.68 27.59
CA THR A 2 -24.68 29.48 27.70
C THR A 2 -25.57 28.25 27.52
N ARG A 3 -25.35 27.44 26.48
CA ARG A 3 -26.06 26.16 26.28
C ARG A 3 -25.50 25.13 27.25
N THR A 4 -26.27 24.76 28.26
CA THR A 4 -25.98 23.59 29.10
C THR A 4 -26.31 22.34 28.28
N GLN A 5 -25.29 21.60 27.81
CA GLN A 5 -25.52 20.24 27.31
C GLN A 5 -25.90 19.36 28.51
N PRO A 6 -27.06 18.69 28.51
CA PRO A 6 -27.39 17.76 29.57
C PRO A 6 -26.41 16.59 29.52
N THR A 7 -25.75 16.30 30.64
CA THR A 7 -24.96 15.09 30.82
C THR A 7 -25.86 13.89 30.57
N LEU A 8 -25.63 13.16 29.48
CA LEU A 8 -26.33 11.93 29.16
C LEU A 8 -25.88 10.85 30.14
N THR A 9 -26.56 10.74 31.28
CA THR A 9 -26.33 9.66 32.23
C THR A 9 -27.04 8.39 31.74
N THR A 10 -26.47 7.23 32.08
CA THR A 10 -27.06 5.92 31.78
C THR A 10 -28.50 5.82 32.30
N ASP A 11 -28.81 6.45 33.42
CA ASP A 11 -30.15 6.48 33.99
C ASP A 11 -31.12 7.33 33.17
N ALA A 12 -30.70 8.48 32.64
CA ALA A 12 -31.54 9.29 31.75
C ALA A 12 -31.85 8.58 30.42
N PHE A 13 -30.93 7.72 29.94
CA PHE A 13 -31.16 6.87 28.78
C PHE A 13 -32.14 5.72 29.11
N ARG A 14 -31.96 5.06 30.27
CA ARG A 14 -32.87 4.01 30.77
C ARG A 14 -34.30 4.54 30.95
N ASP A 15 -34.48 5.70 31.57
CA ASP A 15 -35.82 6.27 31.80
C ASP A 15 -36.56 6.60 30.50
N ARG A 16 -35.82 6.99 29.45
CA ARG A 16 -36.39 7.30 28.14
C ARG A 16 -36.72 6.06 27.31
N HIS A 17 -35.96 4.98 27.46
CA HIS A 17 -36.01 3.82 26.58
C HIS A 17 -36.53 2.54 27.28
N GLY A 18 -36.82 2.59 28.57
CA GLY A 18 -37.27 1.45 29.37
C GLY A 18 -36.12 0.64 29.94
N ASP A 19 -36.44 -0.38 30.74
CA ASP A 19 -35.44 -1.27 31.36
C ASP A 19 -34.67 -2.05 30.26
N PRO A 20 -33.33 -1.92 30.18
CA PRO A 20 -32.50 -2.67 29.25
C PRO A 20 -32.67 -4.18 29.36
N ALA A 21 -33.09 -4.71 30.52
CA ALA A 21 -33.37 -6.13 30.70
C ALA A 21 -34.62 -6.60 29.93
N THR A 22 -35.49 -5.68 29.51
CA THR A 22 -36.68 -5.95 28.69
C THR A 22 -36.45 -5.69 27.21
N TRP A 23 -35.28 -5.14 26.84
CA TRP A 23 -34.95 -4.93 25.45
C TRP A 23 -34.69 -6.28 24.81
N SER A 24 -35.44 -6.58 23.76
CA SER A 24 -35.11 -7.64 22.82
C SER A 24 -33.62 -7.53 22.52
N VAL A 25 -32.88 -8.62 22.69
CA VAL A 25 -31.51 -8.72 22.21
C VAL A 25 -31.58 -8.26 20.76
N ALA A 26 -31.03 -7.09 20.45
CA ALA A 26 -30.87 -6.69 19.07
C ALA A 26 -30.15 -7.88 18.44
N ALA A 27 -30.66 -8.39 17.31
CA ALA A 27 -30.05 -9.50 16.60
C ALA A 27 -28.67 -9.03 16.06
N LEU A 28 -27.71 -8.87 16.97
CA LEU A 28 -26.29 -8.65 16.72
C LEU A 28 -25.69 -9.89 16.05
N ASP A 29 -26.43 -11.00 16.01
CA ASP A 29 -26.12 -12.18 15.22
C ASP A 29 -26.16 -11.93 13.70
N SER A 30 -26.73 -10.83 13.21
CA SER A 30 -26.73 -10.55 11.76
C SER A 30 -25.39 -10.01 11.21
N TYR A 31 -24.39 -9.73 12.06
CA TYR A 31 -23.02 -9.48 11.60
C TYR A 31 -22.16 -10.74 11.51
N GLN A 32 -22.71 -11.91 11.91
CA GLN A 32 -21.94 -13.14 12.05
C GLN A 32 -22.13 -14.12 10.88
N VAL A 33 -22.43 -13.62 9.68
CA VAL A 33 -22.31 -14.40 8.43
C VAL A 33 -21.81 -13.51 7.28
N ILE A 34 -20.58 -13.02 7.39
CA ILE A 34 -19.74 -12.94 6.19
C ILE A 34 -18.96 -14.26 6.20
N GLY A 35 -19.63 -15.31 5.73
CA GLY A 35 -19.17 -16.69 5.88
C GLY A 35 -17.77 -16.89 5.33
N ASP A 36 -16.94 -17.65 6.05
CA ASP A 36 -15.66 -18.25 5.63
C ASP A 36 -15.00 -17.63 4.39
N ILE A 37 -14.80 -16.31 4.38
CA ILE A 37 -13.93 -15.69 3.39
C ILE A 37 -12.54 -15.99 3.92
N ALA A 38 -11.97 -17.08 3.41
CA ALA A 38 -10.55 -17.33 3.59
C ALA A 38 -9.82 -16.03 3.23
N PRO A 39 -8.91 -15.55 4.09
CA PRO A 39 -8.13 -14.36 3.76
C PRO A 39 -7.48 -14.58 2.39
N PRO A 40 -7.36 -13.53 1.57
CA PRO A 40 -6.71 -13.66 0.28
C PRO A 40 -5.32 -14.29 0.50
N PRO A 41 -4.87 -15.12 -0.45
CA PRO A 41 -3.55 -15.73 -0.33
C PRO A 41 -2.50 -14.64 -0.12
N PRO A 42 -1.46 -14.92 0.69
CA PRO A 42 -0.41 -13.95 0.89
C PRO A 42 0.24 -13.60 -0.46
N PRO A 43 0.70 -12.35 -0.63
CA PRO A 43 1.49 -11.97 -1.80
C PRO A 43 2.72 -12.86 -1.97
N LEU A 44 3.16 -13.04 -3.22
CA LEU A 44 4.34 -13.86 -3.53
C LEU A 44 5.62 -13.33 -2.87
N LEU A 45 5.76 -12.00 -2.79
CA LEU A 45 6.86 -11.34 -2.10
C LEU A 45 6.34 -10.49 -0.94
N THR A 46 7.02 -10.60 0.19
CA THR A 46 6.76 -9.79 1.37
C THR A 46 7.15 -8.33 1.12
N HIS A 47 6.62 -7.41 1.94
CA HIS A 47 7.00 -6.01 1.87
C HIS A 47 8.52 -5.80 2.03
N ARG A 48 9.18 -6.57 2.91
CA ARG A 48 10.62 -6.47 3.13
C ARG A 48 11.42 -6.90 1.90
N GLU A 49 11.02 -7.99 1.26
CA GLU A 49 11.66 -8.46 0.01
C GLU A 49 11.47 -7.42 -1.10
N MET A 50 10.32 -6.77 -1.16
CA MET A 50 10.07 -5.69 -2.12
C MET A 50 10.91 -4.44 -1.87
N GLN A 51 11.22 -4.10 -0.62
CA GLN A 51 12.17 -3.02 -0.33
C GLN A 51 13.58 -3.39 -0.79
N ALA A 52 14.03 -4.63 -0.56
CA ALA A 52 15.32 -5.11 -1.05
C ALA A 52 15.38 -5.09 -2.60
N GLU A 53 14.29 -5.47 -3.26
CA GLU A 53 14.15 -5.39 -4.72
C GLU A 53 14.26 -3.92 -5.21
N SER A 54 13.61 -2.97 -4.53
CA SER A 54 13.75 -1.55 -4.84
C SER A 54 15.20 -1.08 -4.76
N GLU A 55 15.89 -1.43 -3.68
CA GLU A 55 17.29 -1.07 -3.46
C GLU A 55 18.20 -1.64 -4.57
N ALA A 56 17.96 -2.89 -5.00
CA ALA A 56 18.68 -3.51 -6.10
C ALA A 56 18.48 -2.75 -7.43
N TRP A 57 17.24 -2.35 -7.73
CA TRP A 57 16.94 -1.54 -8.91
C TRP A 57 17.56 -0.14 -8.86
N GLU A 58 17.59 0.49 -7.69
CA GLU A 58 18.26 1.78 -7.51
C GLU A 58 19.77 1.68 -7.74
N ALA A 59 20.40 0.62 -7.21
CA ALA A 59 21.82 0.35 -7.45
C ALA A 59 22.11 0.09 -8.93
N SER A 60 21.24 -0.65 -9.62
CA SER A 60 21.30 -0.86 -11.06
C SER A 60 21.18 0.46 -11.83
N ALA A 61 20.18 1.28 -11.49
CA ALA A 61 19.97 2.59 -12.11
C ALA A 61 21.18 3.51 -11.95
N ALA A 62 21.77 3.57 -10.76
CA ALA A 62 22.98 4.35 -10.50
C ALA A 62 24.17 3.85 -11.32
N SER A 63 24.33 2.53 -11.44
CA SER A 63 25.42 1.93 -12.21
C SER A 63 25.29 2.19 -13.70
N GLN A 64 24.09 2.07 -14.25
CA GLN A 64 23.81 2.37 -15.65
C GLN A 64 23.98 3.86 -15.96
N GLN A 65 23.57 4.75 -15.05
CA GLN A 65 23.79 6.19 -15.23
C GLN A 65 25.30 6.50 -15.30
N ARG A 66 26.10 5.96 -14.37
CA ARG A 66 27.56 6.17 -14.38
C ARG A 66 28.19 5.73 -15.69
N LEU A 67 27.83 4.54 -16.18
CA LEU A 67 28.33 4.03 -17.46
C LEU A 67 27.87 4.89 -18.64
N ALA A 68 26.63 5.37 -18.62
CA ALA A 68 26.14 6.28 -19.64
C ALA A 68 26.93 7.59 -19.68
N ASP A 69 27.23 8.16 -18.51
CA ASP A 69 27.98 9.41 -18.39
C ASP A 69 29.43 9.22 -18.86
N GLU A 70 30.03 8.05 -18.58
CA GLU A 70 31.36 7.68 -19.08
C GLU A 70 31.40 7.58 -20.60
N LEU A 71 30.48 6.80 -21.19
CA LEU A 71 30.37 6.64 -22.63
C LEU A 71 30.11 7.97 -23.35
N ALA A 72 29.29 8.85 -22.77
CA ALA A 72 29.06 10.17 -23.33
C ALA A 72 30.33 11.02 -23.36
N ARG A 73 31.15 10.93 -22.31
CA ARG A 73 32.44 11.64 -22.22
C ARG A 73 33.44 11.17 -23.28
N GLU A 74 33.35 9.91 -23.68
CA GLU A 74 34.18 9.28 -24.72
C GLU A 74 33.63 9.49 -26.14
N GLY A 75 32.47 10.14 -26.28
CA GLY A 75 31.82 10.40 -27.58
C GLY A 75 30.95 9.23 -28.09
N HIS A 76 30.67 8.23 -27.26
CA HIS A 76 29.82 7.10 -27.59
C HIS A 76 28.32 7.38 -27.32
N ASP A 77 27.76 8.39 -27.98
CA ASP A 77 26.42 8.94 -27.68
C ASP A 77 25.27 7.93 -27.78
N ILE A 78 25.32 7.01 -28.75
CA ILE A 78 24.29 5.97 -28.94
C ILE A 78 24.31 4.99 -27.76
N ALA A 79 25.51 4.52 -27.38
CA ALA A 79 25.68 3.59 -26.26
C ALA A 79 25.30 4.26 -24.93
N ALA A 80 25.72 5.51 -24.72
CA ALA A 80 25.29 6.32 -23.60
C ALA A 80 23.75 6.48 -23.56
N GLY A 81 23.12 6.67 -24.72
CA GLY A 81 21.67 6.71 -24.87
C GLY A 81 20.96 5.42 -24.41
N ILE A 82 21.51 4.25 -24.72
CA ILE A 82 20.97 2.96 -24.27
C ILE A 82 21.01 2.86 -22.74
N HIS A 83 22.16 3.16 -22.13
CA HIS A 83 22.31 3.08 -20.68
C HIS A 83 21.49 4.13 -19.93
N ARG A 84 21.28 5.33 -20.49
CA ARG A 84 20.34 6.31 -19.92
C ARG A 84 18.91 5.81 -19.88
N ARG A 85 18.46 5.12 -20.93
CA ARG A 85 17.12 4.52 -20.96
C ARG A 85 17.02 3.41 -19.92
N GLY A 86 17.97 2.49 -19.88
CA GLY A 86 17.95 1.44 -18.87
C GLY A 86 18.05 1.97 -17.43
N ALA A 87 18.78 3.06 -17.19
CA ALA A 87 18.79 3.74 -15.89
C ALA A 87 17.41 4.33 -15.53
N ARG A 88 16.67 4.87 -16.50
CA ARG A 88 15.30 5.35 -16.31
C ARG A 88 14.34 4.20 -16.02
N ASP A 89 14.43 3.12 -16.78
CA ASP A 89 13.57 1.94 -16.63
C ASP A 89 13.81 1.31 -15.24
N ALA A 90 15.06 1.14 -14.83
CA ALA A 90 15.40 0.66 -13.48
C ALA A 90 14.82 1.55 -12.36
N ARG A 91 14.79 2.88 -12.53
CA ARG A 91 14.14 3.77 -11.55
C ARG A 91 12.62 3.54 -11.48
N GLN A 92 11.98 3.18 -12.59
CA GLN A 92 10.55 2.84 -12.60
C GLN A 92 10.29 1.53 -11.86
N HIS A 93 11.13 0.51 -12.09
CA HIS A 93 11.08 -0.74 -11.32
C HIS A 93 11.27 -0.50 -9.82
N ALA A 94 12.24 0.32 -9.42
CA ALA A 94 12.42 0.68 -8.01
C ALA A 94 11.18 1.35 -7.42
N ALA A 95 10.62 2.36 -8.12
CA ALA A 95 9.42 3.05 -7.67
C ALA A 95 8.22 2.11 -7.51
N ALA A 96 8.03 1.17 -8.44
CA ALA A 96 6.98 0.17 -8.36
C ALA A 96 7.22 -0.82 -7.21
N ALA A 97 8.46 -1.27 -7.01
CA ALA A 97 8.82 -2.20 -5.94
C ALA A 97 8.54 -1.61 -4.55
N ARG A 98 8.80 -0.31 -4.32
CA ARG A 98 8.50 0.37 -3.05
C ARG A 98 7.03 0.29 -2.63
N LEU A 99 6.11 0.18 -3.61
CA LEU A 99 4.67 0.09 -3.38
C LEU A 99 4.21 -1.34 -3.02
N GLY A 100 5.12 -2.32 -3.07
CA GLY A 100 4.87 -3.72 -2.71
C GLY A 100 4.48 -4.60 -3.89
N TRP A 101 4.39 -5.91 -3.63
CA TRP A 101 4.22 -6.93 -4.66
C TRP A 101 3.01 -6.71 -5.57
N PRO A 102 1.78 -6.43 -5.08
CA PRO A 102 0.63 -6.29 -5.96
C PRO A 102 0.78 -5.16 -7.00
N TYR A 103 1.41 -4.05 -6.60
CA TYR A 103 1.67 -2.96 -7.53
C TYR A 103 2.79 -3.31 -8.50
N TYR A 104 3.88 -3.91 -8.00
CA TYR A 104 5.00 -4.33 -8.83
C TYR A 104 4.59 -5.38 -9.87
N GLU A 105 3.73 -6.33 -9.48
CA GLU A 105 3.14 -7.34 -10.36
C GLU A 105 2.30 -6.71 -11.47
N ALA A 106 1.42 -5.75 -11.16
CA ALA A 106 0.67 -5.01 -12.17
C ALA A 106 1.61 -4.25 -13.12
N PHE A 107 2.64 -3.61 -12.58
CA PHE A 107 3.64 -2.87 -13.35
C PHE A 107 4.40 -3.77 -14.35
N ILE A 108 4.89 -4.94 -13.93
CA ILE A 108 5.64 -5.84 -14.83
C ILE A 108 4.76 -6.54 -15.86
N ASN A 109 3.45 -6.66 -15.59
CA ASN A 109 2.47 -7.21 -16.52
C ASN A 109 1.82 -6.16 -17.44
N GLY A 110 2.12 -4.87 -17.23
CA GLY A 110 1.61 -3.76 -18.06
C GLY A 110 0.12 -3.48 -17.87
N TRP A 111 -0.42 -3.68 -16.66
CA TRP A 111 -1.83 -3.42 -16.32
C TRP A 111 -2.05 -2.01 -15.77
#